data_AF-A0A7Y2SNC4-F1
#
_entry.id   AF-A0A7Y2SNC4-F1
#
_cell.length_a   1.000
_cell.length_b   1.000
_cell.length_c   1.000
_cell.angle_alpha   90.00
_cell.angle_beta   90.00
_cell.angle_gamma   90.00
#
_symmetry.space_group_name_H-M   'P 1'
#
loop_
_entity.id
_entity.type
_entity.pdbx_description
1 polymer ?
#
loop_
_entity_poly.entity_id
_entity_poly.type
_entity_poly.pdbx_seq_one_letter_code
_entity_poly.pdbx_strand_id
1 'polypeptide(L)'
;MQTWELLAGKMLAALIPSMVLTWACGGLYITSVWLSARSPRVFAAVVSPGWLTVFLACTPLLALIAIAVMVAVSSRVNDPRTAQQFSAWVVVPFLGVFFGQLTGVLVLSPLVALVAAGVLALVAGLAVWGASRIFQREVILTRWT
;
A
#
# COMPACT_ATOMS: atom_id res chain seq x y z
N MET A 1 17.17 19.08 14.54
CA MET A 1 16.52 18.02 13.75
C MET A 1 15.04 18.33 13.72
N GLN A 2 14.50 18.60 12.53
CA GLN A 2 13.11 19.00 12.36
C GLN A 2 12.22 17.77 12.56
N THR A 3 11.17 17.85 13.38
CA THR A 3 10.25 16.74 13.72
C THR A 3 9.75 15.93 12.51
N TRP A 4 9.70 16.58 11.34
CA TRP A 4 9.38 15.97 10.06
C TRP A 4 10.39 14.91 9.59
N GLU A 5 11.69 15.13 9.81
CA GLU A 5 12.76 14.20 9.42
C GLU A 5 12.65 12.88 10.20
N LEU A 6 12.24 12.96 11.47
CA LEU A 6 12.09 11.79 12.34
C LEU A 6 10.86 10.96 11.96
N LEU A 7 9.74 11.61 11.62
CA LEU A 7 8.54 10.93 11.12
C LEU A 7 8.80 10.28 9.76
N ALA A 8 9.41 11.02 8.82
CA ALA A 8 9.78 10.50 7.51
C ALA A 8 10.75 9.31 7.64
N GLY A 9 11.73 9.38 8.53
CA GLY A 9 12.65 8.28 8.83
C GLY A 9 11.92 7.02 9.32
N LYS A 10 10.96 7.15 10.25
CA LYS A 10 10.14 6.03 10.72
C LYS A 10 9.30 5.41 9.61
N MET A 11 8.66 6.24 8.79
CA MET A 11 7.83 5.77 7.69
C MET A 11 8.66 5.04 6.63
N LEU A 12 9.81 5.59 6.25
CA LEU A 12 10.73 4.97 5.28
C LEU A 12 11.33 3.66 5.81
N ALA A 13 11.68 3.60 7.10
CA ALA A 13 12.21 2.39 7.72
C ALA A 13 11.21 1.22 7.68
N ALA A 14 9.90 1.50 7.72
CA ALA A 14 8.86 0.49 7.55
C ALA A 14 8.53 0.22 6.06
N LEU A 15 8.54 1.26 5.23
CA LEU A 15 8.15 1.19 3.81
C LEU A 15 9.16 0.36 2.99
N ILE A 16 10.45 0.60 3.17
CA ILE A 16 11.51 -0.06 2.39
C ILE A 16 11.45 -1.59 2.51
N PRO A 17 11.51 -2.21 3.71
CA PRO A 17 11.47 -3.66 3.81
C PRO A 17 10.14 -4.26 3.32
N SER A 18 9.02 -3.56 3.54
CA SER A 18 7.70 -3.98 3.03
C SER A 18 7.67 -4.02 1.50
N MET A 19 8.28 -3.03 0.84
CA MET A 19 8.33 -2.94 -0.62
C MET A 19 9.28 -3.95 -1.24
N VAL A 20 10.44 -4.15 -0.63
CA VAL A 20 11.37 -5.20 -1.06
C VAL A 20 10.69 -6.56 -1.06
N LEU A 21 9.97 -6.90 0.03
CA LEU A 21 9.26 -8.17 0.12
C LEU A 21 8.14 -8.28 -0.93
N THR A 22 7.33 -7.22 -1.08
CA THR A 22 6.22 -7.20 -2.06
C THR A 22 6.72 -7.39 -3.48
N TRP A 23 7.79 -6.69 -3.86
CA TRP A 23 8.36 -6.80 -5.20
C TRP A 23 9.09 -8.12 -5.41
N ALA A 24 9.77 -8.66 -4.40
CA ALA A 24 10.36 -10.00 -4.47
C ALA A 24 9.28 -11.06 -4.70
N CYS A 25 8.19 -11.04 -3.94
CA CYS A 25 7.06 -11.96 -4.12
C CYS A 25 6.40 -11.80 -5.50
N GLY A 26 6.21 -10.58 -5.99
CA GLY A 26 5.67 -10.38 -7.34
C GLY A 26 6.63 -10.80 -8.44
N GLY A 27 7.94 -10.65 -8.25
CA GLY A 27 8.95 -11.18 -9.17
C GLY A 27 8.91 -12.70 -9.23
N LEU A 28 8.76 -13.37 -8.09
CA LEU A 28 8.53 -14.81 -8.02
C LEU A 28 7.25 -15.19 -8.76
N TYR A 29 6.15 -14.46 -8.55
CA TYR A 29 4.88 -14.70 -9.25
C TYR A 29 5.03 -14.58 -10.77
N ILE A 30 5.64 -13.49 -11.27
CA ILE A 30 5.89 -13.31 -12.71
C ILE A 30 6.73 -14.45 -13.25
N THR A 31 7.76 -14.87 -12.52
CA THR A 31 8.64 -15.99 -12.91
C THR A 31 7.86 -17.31 -12.97
N SER A 32 7.02 -17.59 -11.98
CA SER A 32 6.16 -18.79 -11.98
C SER A 32 5.18 -18.80 -13.14
N VAL A 33 4.58 -17.65 -13.47
CA VAL A 33 3.68 -17.51 -14.63
C VAL A 33 4.46 -17.70 -15.92
N TRP A 34 5.66 -17.13 -16.05
CA TRP A 34 6.53 -17.31 -17.22
C TRP A 34 6.90 -18.77 -17.46
N LEU A 35 7.29 -19.50 -16.40
CA LEU A 35 7.61 -20.92 -16.47
C LEU A 35 6.40 -21.81 -16.82
N SER A 36 5.21 -21.40 -16.38
CA SER A 36 3.98 -22.18 -16.57
C SER A 36 3.26 -21.87 -17.89
N ALA A 37 3.44 -20.67 -18.44
CA ALA A 37 2.74 -20.20 -19.62
C ALA A 37 3.25 -20.93 -20.88
N ARG A 38 2.40 -21.79 -21.44
CA ARG A 38 2.67 -22.49 -22.72
C ARG A 38 2.65 -21.57 -23.94
N SER A 39 2.14 -20.33 -23.82
CA SER A 39 2.13 -19.36 -24.92
C SER A 39 2.36 -17.91 -24.44
N PRO A 40 2.99 -17.05 -25.26
CA PRO A 40 3.21 -15.64 -24.92
C PRO A 40 1.92 -14.85 -24.68
N ARG A 41 0.81 -15.26 -25.31
CA ARG A 41 -0.50 -14.61 -25.15
C ARG A 41 -1.08 -14.85 -23.75
N VAL A 42 -0.89 -16.04 -23.20
CA VAL A 42 -1.32 -16.36 -21.82
C VAL A 42 -0.50 -15.55 -20.82
N PHE A 43 0.80 -15.42 -21.04
CA PHE A 43 1.65 -14.57 -20.21
C PHE A 43 1.20 -13.11 -20.24
N ALA A 44 0.96 -12.54 -21.43
CA ALA A 44 0.54 -11.14 -21.58
C ALA A 44 -0.88 -10.86 -21.04
N ALA A 45 -1.75 -11.88 -21.00
CA ALA A 45 -3.08 -11.76 -20.40
C ALA A 45 -3.01 -11.68 -18.87
N VAL A 46 -2.10 -12.46 -18.26
CA VAL A 46 -1.91 -12.48 -16.80
C VAL A 46 -1.06 -11.29 -16.34
N VAL A 47 0.13 -11.11 -16.94
CA VAL A 47 1.04 -10.00 -16.69
C VAL A 47 0.72 -8.87 -17.67
N SER A 48 -0.48 -8.32 -17.54
CA SER A 48 -0.93 -7.23 -18.39
C SER A 48 -0.31 -5.89 -17.97
N PRO A 49 -0.24 -4.88 -18.86
CA PRO A 49 0.25 -3.56 -18.49
C PRO A 49 -0.56 -2.92 -17.36
N GLY A 50 -1.88 -3.14 -17.31
CA GLY A 50 -2.72 -2.66 -16.21
C GLY A 50 -2.41 -3.33 -14.88
N TRP A 51 -2.19 -4.65 -14.88
CA TRP A 51 -1.73 -5.37 -13.69
C TRP A 51 -0.37 -4.87 -13.21
N LEU A 52 0.59 -4.65 -14.12
CA LEU A 52 1.90 -4.08 -13.81
C LEU A 52 1.79 -2.67 -13.23
N THR A 53 0.90 -1.83 -13.74
CA THR A 53 0.65 -0.49 -13.17
C THR A 53 0.13 -0.59 -11.74
N VAL A 54 -0.84 -1.47 -11.48
CA VAL A 54 -1.32 -1.69 -10.09
C VAL A 54 -0.20 -2.23 -9.21
N PHE A 55 0.54 -3.21 -9.70
CA PHE A 55 1.61 -3.85 -8.94
C PHE A 55 2.77 -2.90 -8.63
N LEU A 56 3.18 -2.03 -9.54
CA LEU A 56 4.33 -1.15 -9.35
C LEU A 56 3.95 0.21 -8.74
N ALA A 57 2.81 0.79 -9.14
CA ALA A 57 2.41 2.13 -8.71
C ALA A 57 1.43 2.09 -7.53
N CYS A 58 0.42 1.22 -7.55
CA CYS A 58 -0.55 1.19 -6.46
C CYS A 58 0.01 0.56 -5.17
N THR A 59 0.90 -0.44 -5.26
CA THR A 59 1.48 -1.08 -4.07
C THR A 59 2.27 -0.13 -3.16
N PRO A 60 3.18 0.75 -3.63
CA PRO A 60 3.86 1.71 -2.74
C PRO A 60 2.90 2.74 -2.16
N LEU A 61 1.89 3.16 -2.92
CA LEU A 61 0.89 4.11 -2.43
C LEU A 61 0.05 3.49 -1.29
N LEU A 62 -0.38 2.25 -1.46
CA LEU A 62 -1.13 1.52 -0.44
C LEU A 62 -0.28 1.24 0.80
N ALA A 63 0.98 0.85 0.64
CA ALA A 63 1.91 0.66 1.75
C ALA A 63 2.11 1.97 2.52
N LEU A 64 2.29 3.09 1.81
CA LEU A 64 2.43 4.41 2.42
C LEU A 64 1.17 4.83 3.19
N ILE A 65 -0.04 4.61 2.62
CA ILE A 65 -1.31 4.86 3.32
C ILE A 65 -1.39 4.02 4.60
N ALA A 66 -1.12 2.71 4.51
CA ALA A 66 -1.19 1.81 5.65
C ALA A 66 -0.23 2.22 6.78
N ILE A 67 1.01 2.59 6.44
CA ILE A 67 1.99 3.09 7.40
C ILE A 67 1.54 4.41 8.02
N ALA A 68 1.04 5.35 7.21
CA ALA A 68 0.53 6.63 7.71
C ALA A 68 -0.64 6.46 8.67
N VAL A 69 -1.58 5.59 8.34
CA VAL A 69 -2.71 5.24 9.21
C VAL A 69 -2.21 4.56 10.48
N MET A 70 -1.27 3.61 10.39
CA MET A 70 -0.74 2.91 11.56
C MET A 70 -0.05 3.87 12.54
N VAL A 71 0.74 4.83 12.04
CA VAL A 71 1.36 5.89 12.88
C VAL A 71 0.30 6.78 13.53
N ALA A 72 -0.77 7.12 12.79
CA ALA A 72 -1.89 7.90 13.32
C ALA A 72 -2.76 7.12 14.33
N VAL A 73 -2.81 5.80 14.23
CA VAL A 73 -3.57 4.92 15.16
C VAL A 73 -2.74 4.56 16.39
N SER A 74 -1.43 4.32 16.25
CA SER A 74 -0.55 3.98 17.38
C SER A 74 -0.45 5.10 18.41
N SER A 75 -0.71 6.35 18.00
CA SER A 75 -0.81 7.52 18.88
C SER A 75 -2.12 7.56 19.67
N ARG A 76 -3.16 6.84 19.22
CA ARG A 76 -4.52 6.91 19.78
C ARG A 76 -4.98 5.64 20.49
N VAL A 77 -4.37 4.49 20.19
CA VAL A 77 -4.85 3.19 20.65
C VAL A 77 -3.71 2.40 21.27
N ASN A 78 -3.83 2.09 22.55
CA ASN A 78 -2.87 1.29 23.32
C ASN A 78 -3.15 -0.23 23.27
N ASP A 79 -4.23 -0.67 22.61
CA ASP A 79 -4.68 -2.07 22.65
C ASP A 79 -4.39 -2.81 21.32
N PRO A 80 -3.52 -3.84 21.30
CA PRO A 80 -3.14 -4.60 20.11
C PRO A 80 -4.33 -5.21 19.35
N ARG A 81 -5.44 -5.48 20.05
CA ARG A 81 -6.63 -6.12 19.46
C ARG A 81 -7.30 -5.26 18.40
N THR A 82 -7.37 -3.95 18.62
CA THR A 82 -7.99 -3.00 17.68
C THR A 82 -7.17 -2.88 16.39
N ALA A 83 -5.85 -2.93 16.50
CA ALA A 83 -4.96 -2.93 15.34
C ALA A 83 -5.18 -4.17 14.46
N GLN A 84 -5.37 -5.34 15.08
CA GLN A 84 -5.61 -6.58 14.35
C GLN A 84 -6.98 -6.61 13.66
N GLN A 85 -8.03 -6.06 14.31
CA GLN A 85 -9.35 -5.91 13.67
C GLN A 85 -9.31 -4.97 12.47
N PHE A 86 -8.57 -3.87 12.55
CA PHE A 86 -8.38 -2.95 11.44
C PHE A 86 -7.71 -3.63 10.23
N SER A 87 -6.69 -4.45 10.47
CA SER A 87 -6.02 -5.22 9.42
C SER A 87 -6.99 -6.15 8.68
N ALA A 88 -7.92 -6.80 9.38
CA ALA A 88 -8.91 -7.67 8.75
C ALA A 88 -9.86 -6.89 7.82
N TRP A 89 -10.31 -5.70 8.23
CA TRP A 89 -11.18 -4.85 7.41
C TRP A 89 -10.49 -4.32 6.15
N VAL A 90 -9.19 -4.03 6.23
CA VAL A 90 -8.43 -3.56 5.07
C VAL A 90 -8.28 -4.66 4.02
N VAL A 91 -8.17 -5.94 4.40
CA VAL A 91 -7.99 -7.07 3.47
C VAL A 91 -9.24 -7.34 2.60
N VAL A 92 -10.44 -7.15 3.14
CA VAL A 92 -11.71 -7.43 2.44
C VAL A 92 -11.83 -6.75 1.07
N PRO A 93 -11.64 -5.42 0.93
CA PRO A 93 -11.72 -4.76 -0.37
C PRO A 93 -10.66 -5.26 -1.37
N PHE A 94 -9.46 -5.65 -0.91
CA PHE A 94 -8.45 -6.26 -1.79
C PHE A 94 -8.93 -7.59 -2.36
N LEU A 95 -9.56 -8.44 -1.54
CA LEU A 95 -10.13 -9.70 -2.02
C LEU A 95 -11.24 -9.46 -3.04
N GLY A 96 -12.07 -8.42 -2.84
CA GLY A 96 -13.10 -8.03 -3.81
C GLY A 96 -12.52 -7.70 -5.18
N VAL A 97 -11.45 -6.89 -5.23
CA VAL A 97 -10.75 -6.57 -6.48
C VAL A 97 -10.13 -7.82 -7.11
N PHE A 98 -9.51 -8.67 -6.30
CA PHE A 98 -8.88 -9.91 -6.75
C PHE A 98 -9.89 -10.88 -7.39
N PHE A 99 -11.02 -11.15 -6.72
CA PHE A 99 -12.07 -12.00 -7.29
C PHE A 99 -12.78 -11.35 -8.48
N GLY A 100 -12.96 -10.02 -8.48
CA GLY A 100 -13.45 -9.29 -9.65
C GLY A 100 -12.55 -9.48 -10.86
N GLN A 101 -11.23 -9.50 -10.67
CA GLN A 101 -10.24 -9.80 -11.70
C GLN A 101 -10.32 -11.26 -12.18
N LEU A 102 -10.38 -12.22 -11.26
CA LEU A 102 -10.44 -13.65 -11.60
C LEU A 102 -11.70 -14.02 -12.40
N THR A 103 -12.84 -13.40 -12.06
CA THR A 103 -14.12 -13.64 -12.74
C THR A 103 -14.26 -12.89 -14.07
N GLY A 104 -13.32 -11.98 -14.38
CA GLY A 104 -13.38 -11.12 -15.55
C GLY A 104 -14.40 -9.98 -15.46
N VAL A 105 -15.15 -9.87 -14.35
CA VAL A 105 -16.10 -8.77 -14.10
C VAL A 105 -15.37 -7.43 -14.01
N LEU A 106 -14.16 -7.44 -13.46
CA LEU A 106 -13.28 -6.29 -13.39
C LEU A 106 -12.07 -6.54 -14.29
N VAL A 107 -11.97 -5.82 -15.41
CA VAL A 107 -10.78 -5.84 -16.26
C VAL A 107 -9.89 -4.64 -15.91
N LEU A 108 -8.71 -4.91 -15.33
CA LEU A 108 -7.67 -3.91 -15.07
C LEU A 108 -7.05 -3.45 -16.39
N SER A 109 -7.75 -2.55 -17.07
CA SER A 109 -7.17 -1.83 -18.19
C SER A 109 -6.09 -0.86 -17.66
N PRO A 110 -5.08 -0.52 -18.49
CA PRO A 110 -4.05 0.44 -18.09
C PRO A 110 -4.63 1.78 -17.62
N LEU A 111 -5.73 2.23 -18.26
CA LEU A 111 -6.42 3.46 -17.87
C LEU A 111 -7.05 3.35 -16.47
N VAL A 112 -7.77 2.26 -16.20
CA VAL A 112 -8.38 2.02 -14.87
C VAL A 112 -7.29 1.94 -13.80
N ALA A 113 -6.19 1.25 -14.09
CA ALA A 113 -5.05 1.15 -13.18
C ALA A 113 -4.40 2.51 -12.89
N LEU A 114 -4.23 3.35 -13.92
CA LEU A 114 -3.69 4.71 -13.76
C LEU A 114 -4.61 5.62 -12.95
N VAL A 115 -5.92 5.57 -13.22
CA VAL A 115 -6.91 6.32 -12.44
C VAL A 115 -6.88 5.88 -10.98
N ALA A 116 -6.84 4.56 -10.72
CA ALA A 116 -6.72 4.02 -9.38
C ALA A 116 -5.42 4.49 -8.69
N ALA A 117 -4.28 4.46 -9.40
CA ALA A 117 -3.02 4.98 -8.89
C ALA A 117 -3.11 6.47 -8.55
N GLY A 118 -3.75 7.29 -9.40
CA GLY A 118 -3.96 8.71 -9.14
C GLY A 118 -4.82 8.98 -7.89
N VAL A 119 -5.91 8.24 -7.73
CA VAL A 119 -6.77 8.31 -6.53
C VAL A 119 -5.99 7.88 -5.29
N LEU A 120 -5.24 6.78 -5.36
CA LEU A 120 -4.42 6.31 -4.26
C LEU A 120 -3.30 7.30 -3.90
N ALA A 121 -2.72 7.98 -4.89
CA ALA A 121 -1.70 9.00 -4.66
C ALA A 121 -2.26 10.19 -3.87
N LEU A 122 -3.47 10.64 -4.23
CA LEU A 122 -4.19 11.66 -3.48
C LEU A 122 -4.42 11.21 -2.03
N VAL A 123 -4.96 10.00 -1.83
CA VAL A 123 -5.24 9.44 -0.49
C VAL A 123 -3.95 9.28 0.32
N ALA A 124 -2.86 8.83 -0.30
CA ALA A 124 -1.55 8.72 0.35
C ALA A 124 -1.03 10.07 0.81
N GLY A 125 -1.13 11.09 -0.05
CA GLY A 125 -0.76 12.47 0.30
C GLY A 125 -1.57 12.99 1.50
N LEU A 126 -2.88 12.78 1.49
CA LEU A 126 -3.76 13.17 2.61
C LEU A 126 -3.44 12.41 3.90
N ALA A 127 -3.16 11.10 3.81
CA ALA A 127 -2.84 10.27 4.97
C ALA A 127 -1.50 10.69 5.61
N VAL A 128 -0.46 10.92 4.80
CA VAL A 128 0.84 11.40 5.26
C VAL A 128 0.72 12.80 5.87
N TRP A 129 -0.04 13.70 5.23
CA TRP A 129 -0.33 15.03 5.77
C TRP A 129 -1.04 14.93 7.13
N GLY A 130 -2.06 14.10 7.26
CA GLY A 130 -2.77 13.87 8.52
C GLY A 130 -1.87 13.32 9.62
N ALA A 131 -1.04 12.31 9.31
CA ALA A 131 -0.08 11.73 10.25
C ALA A 131 0.93 12.78 10.76
N SER A 132 1.42 13.65 9.87
CA SER A 132 2.34 14.75 10.23
C SER A 132 1.75 15.72 11.23
N ARG A 133 0.46 16.07 11.08
CA ARG A 133 -0.27 17.00 11.95
C ARG A 133 -0.52 16.40 13.32
N ILE A 134 -0.76 15.10 13.42
CA ILE A 134 -0.93 14.39 14.70
C ILE A 134 0.39 14.39 15.47
N PHE A 135 1.50 14.03 14.81
CA PHE A 135 2.81 13.91 15.46
C PHE A 135 3.35 15.25 15.97
N GLN A 136 3.10 16.35 15.26
CA GLN A 136 3.48 17.69 15.72
C GLN A 136 2.78 18.09 17.03
N ARG A 137 1.57 17.58 17.31
CA ARG A 137 0.84 17.87 18.55
C ARG A 137 1.47 17.18 19.77
N GLU A 138 1.97 15.96 19.62
CA GLU A 138 2.57 15.20 20.72
C GLU A 138 3.91 15.79 21.19
N VAL A 139 4.72 16.33 20.26
CA VAL A 139 6.01 16.95 20.59
C VAL A 139 5.85 18.25 21.39
N ILE A 140 4.71 18.94 21.26
CA ILE A 140 4.44 20.15 22.03
C ILE A 140 4.14 19.81 23.50
N LEU A 141 3.47 18.68 23.77
CA LEU A 141 3.09 18.29 25.14
C LEU A 141 4.27 17.75 25.98
N THR A 142 5.28 17.15 25.35
CA THR A 142 6.43 16.55 26.06
C THR A 142 7.56 17.55 26.38
N ARG A 143 7.50 18.79 25.87
CA ARG A 143 8.51 19.83 26.12
C ARG A 143 8.19 20.75 27.31
N TRP A 144 7.11 20.48 28.05
CA TRP A 144 6.67 21.28 29.22
C TRP A 144 6.65 20.48 30.53
N THR A 145 7.57 19.53 30.70
CA THR A 145 7.95 18.92 31.99
C THR A 145 9.45 18.83 32.05
#